data_AF-A0AAV3ZIV1-F1
#
_entry.id   AF-A0AAV3ZIV1-F1
#
_cell.length_a   1.000
_cell.length_b   1.000
_cell.length_c   1.000
_cell.angle_alpha   90.00
_cell.angle_beta   90.00
_cell.angle_gamma   90.00
#
_symmetry.space_group_name_H-M   'P 1'
#
loop_
_entity.id
_entity.type
_entity.pdbx_description
1 polymer ?
#
loop_
_entity_poly.entity_id
_entity_poly.type
_entity_poly.pdbx_seq_one_letter_code
_entity_poly.pdbx_strand_id
1 'polypeptide(L)'
;MQGRRRFWVHPICKERGKTGEFRMLPQILADNVKCLAYFRMTKATFQYLLELSGPHIQKQNTNWRRAIPPIERLAVTLRSPEDPDISVMVGAATTRAQAKREAVTKPLWVPDIERHVGVDREQLIKLQQEDPRILALVDAGRTSRRGGKIVSFEKARGIVYRR
;
A
#
# COMPACT_ATOMS: atom_id res chain seq x y z
N MET A 1 -19.76 -3.99 34.90
CA MET A 1 -20.82 -3.30 34.12
C MET A 1 -20.26 -2.93 32.75
N GLN A 2 -20.72 -3.58 31.67
CA GLN A 2 -20.31 -3.20 30.31
C GLN A 2 -20.93 -1.83 29.99
N GLY A 3 -20.08 -0.83 29.72
CA GLY A 3 -20.52 0.54 29.45
C GLY A 3 -21.52 0.60 28.29
N ARG A 4 -22.60 1.35 28.47
CA ARG A 4 -23.66 1.52 27.47
C ARG A 4 -23.04 2.10 26.19
N ARG A 5 -23.00 1.32 25.10
CA ARG A 5 -22.49 1.81 23.81
C ARG A 5 -23.30 3.06 23.42
N ARG A 6 -22.63 4.21 23.26
CA ARG A 6 -23.28 5.48 22.85
C ARG A 6 -24.01 5.34 21.51
N PHE A 7 -23.48 4.51 20.61
CA PHE A 7 -24.07 4.23 19.30
C PHE A 7 -23.87 2.76 18.94
N TRP A 8 -24.92 2.13 18.41
CA TRP A 8 -24.83 0.81 17.77
C TRP A 8 -24.15 0.89 16.39
N VAL A 9 -24.45 1.94 15.63
CA VAL A 9 -23.77 2.34 14.40
C VAL A 9 -23.49 3.83 14.49
N HIS A 10 -22.24 4.24 14.35
CA HIS A 10 -21.86 5.64 14.42
C HIS A 10 -22.50 6.45 13.27
N PRO A 11 -22.98 7.69 13.49
CA PRO A 11 -23.60 8.51 12.45
C PRO A 11 -22.76 8.63 11.17
N ILE A 12 -21.44 8.71 11.30
CA ILE A 12 -20.50 8.74 10.15
C ILE A 12 -20.67 7.54 9.21
N CYS A 13 -20.96 6.35 9.76
CA CYS A 13 -21.14 5.13 8.96
C CYS A 13 -22.48 5.11 8.23
N LYS A 14 -23.47 5.92 8.68
CA LYS A 14 -24.75 6.11 7.97
C LYS A 14 -24.56 6.96 6.72
N GLU A 15 -23.57 7.85 6.70
CA GLU A 15 -23.28 8.73 5.57
C GLU A 15 -22.43 8.06 4.46
N ARG A 16 -22.01 6.80 4.64
CA ARG A 16 -21.18 6.04 3.68
C ARG A 16 -21.67 6.14 2.22
N GLY A 17 -22.99 6.11 1.99
CA GLY A 17 -23.54 6.22 0.63
C GLY A 17 -23.33 7.59 -0.03
N LYS A 18 -23.13 8.65 0.77
CA LYS A 18 -22.93 10.03 0.31
C LYS A 18 -21.44 10.40 0.28
N THR A 19 -20.71 10.08 1.34
CA THR A 19 -19.33 10.55 1.61
C THR A 19 -18.30 9.42 1.63
N GLY A 20 -18.70 8.18 1.39
CA GLY A 20 -17.78 7.04 1.45
C GLY A 20 -16.72 7.07 0.35
N GLU A 21 -15.52 6.60 0.69
CA GLU A 21 -14.35 6.53 -0.21
C GLU A 21 -14.66 5.79 -1.54
N PHE A 22 -15.51 4.76 -1.47
CA PHE A 22 -15.86 3.93 -2.62
C PHE A 22 -16.91 4.54 -3.55
N ARG A 23 -17.37 5.77 -3.30
CA ARG A 23 -18.25 6.48 -4.24
C ARG A 23 -17.58 6.72 -5.59
N MET A 24 -16.26 6.87 -5.60
CA MET A 24 -15.45 7.04 -6.83
C MET A 24 -15.04 5.71 -7.47
N LEU A 25 -15.37 4.57 -6.86
CA LEU A 25 -14.97 3.25 -7.33
C LEU A 25 -15.39 2.98 -8.79
N PRO A 26 -16.61 3.32 -9.24
CA PRO A 26 -17.00 3.14 -10.65
C PRO A 26 -16.11 3.94 -11.61
N GLN A 27 -15.73 5.17 -11.25
CA GLN A 27 -14.87 6.02 -12.07
C GLN A 27 -13.43 5.49 -12.10
N ILE A 28 -12.93 4.95 -10.97
CA ILE A 28 -11.62 4.30 -10.90
C ILE A 28 -11.59 3.05 -11.78
N LEU A 29 -12.64 2.22 -11.75
CA LEU A 29 -12.74 1.01 -12.58
C LEU A 29 -13.02 1.30 -14.06
N ALA A 30 -13.47 2.51 -14.42
CA ALA A 30 -13.66 2.92 -15.80
C ALA A 30 -12.34 3.32 -16.49
N ASP A 31 -11.37 3.80 -15.72
CA ASP A 31 -10.07 4.26 -16.20
C ASP A 31 -8.99 3.20 -15.89
N ASN A 32 -8.42 2.57 -16.93
CA ASN A 32 -7.44 1.51 -16.76
C ASN A 32 -6.16 1.99 -16.04
N VAL A 33 -5.75 3.25 -16.24
CA VAL A 33 -4.55 3.80 -15.60
C VAL A 33 -4.81 4.00 -14.11
N LYS A 34 -5.97 4.56 -13.76
CA LYS A 34 -6.36 4.71 -12.35
C LYS A 34 -6.64 3.38 -11.66
N CYS A 35 -7.25 2.43 -12.35
CA CYS A 35 -7.46 1.07 -11.83
C CYS A 35 -6.13 0.39 -11.52
N LEU A 36 -5.16 0.48 -12.44
CA LEU A 36 -3.80 -0.03 -12.23
C LEU A 36 -3.08 0.70 -11.10
N ALA A 37 -3.20 2.02 -11.00
CA ALA A 37 -2.59 2.76 -9.89
C ALA A 37 -3.22 2.38 -8.54
N TYR A 38 -4.55 2.27 -8.49
CA TYR A 38 -5.30 2.08 -7.25
C TYR A 38 -5.26 0.63 -6.72
N PHE A 39 -5.33 -0.37 -7.60
CA PHE A 39 -5.38 -1.79 -7.23
C PHE A 39 -4.11 -2.57 -7.61
N ARG A 40 -3.15 -1.94 -8.31
CA ARG A 40 -1.96 -2.60 -8.88
C ARG A 40 -2.31 -3.77 -9.80
N MET A 41 -3.51 -3.76 -10.38
CA MET A 41 -4.00 -4.75 -11.33
C MET A 41 -4.95 -4.13 -12.35
N THR A 42 -5.12 -4.81 -13.48
CA THR A 42 -6.06 -4.36 -14.51
C THR A 42 -7.51 -4.55 -14.05
N LYS A 43 -8.43 -3.81 -14.67
CA LYS A 43 -9.87 -3.99 -14.47
C LYS A 43 -10.32 -5.43 -14.70
N ALA A 44 -9.78 -6.08 -15.73
CA ALA A 44 -10.11 -7.47 -16.06
C ALA A 44 -9.72 -8.42 -14.93
N THR A 45 -8.51 -8.28 -14.36
CA THR A 45 -8.08 -9.06 -13.20
C THR A 45 -8.97 -8.81 -11.98
N PHE A 46 -9.33 -7.54 -11.72
CA PHE A 46 -10.23 -7.20 -10.64
C PHE A 46 -11.62 -7.82 -10.80
N GLN A 47 -12.19 -7.78 -12.01
CA GLN A 47 -13.48 -8.40 -12.32
C GLN A 47 -13.44 -9.91 -12.17
N TYR A 48 -12.38 -10.56 -12.64
CA TYR A 48 -12.16 -12.00 -12.45
C TYR A 48 -12.12 -12.38 -10.96
N LEU A 49 -11.40 -11.62 -10.14
CA LEU A 49 -11.37 -11.82 -8.69
C LEU A 49 -12.75 -11.59 -8.05
N LEU A 50 -13.53 -10.62 -8.56
CA LEU A 50 -14.88 -10.35 -8.09
C LEU A 50 -15.85 -11.47 -8.45
N GLU A 51 -15.75 -12.07 -9.63
CA GLU A 51 -16.56 -13.23 -10.02
C GLU A 51 -16.24 -14.43 -9.14
N LEU A 52 -14.95 -14.68 -8.88
CA LEU A 52 -14.50 -15.80 -8.05
C LEU A 52 -14.89 -15.62 -6.57
N SER A 53 -14.61 -14.45 -5.99
CA SER A 53 -14.79 -14.21 -4.54
C SER A 53 -16.16 -13.65 -4.18
N GLY A 54 -16.85 -13.03 -5.13
CA GLY A 54 -18.13 -12.34 -4.95
C GLY A 54 -19.18 -13.15 -4.21
N PRO A 55 -19.46 -14.41 -4.63
CA PRO A 55 -20.43 -15.27 -3.95
C PRO A 55 -20.08 -15.54 -2.49
N HIS A 56 -18.78 -15.62 -2.16
CA HIS A 56 -18.29 -15.93 -0.82
C HIS A 56 -18.26 -14.71 0.11
N ILE A 57 -18.08 -13.52 -0.45
CA ILE A 57 -17.99 -12.27 0.33
C ILE A 57 -19.31 -11.48 0.36
N GLN A 58 -20.29 -11.84 -0.48
CA GLN A 58 -21.61 -11.23 -0.49
C GLN A 58 -22.34 -11.49 0.82
N LYS A 59 -22.92 -10.43 1.38
CA LYS A 59 -23.75 -10.51 2.59
C LYS A 59 -25.17 -10.10 2.28
N GLN A 60 -26.12 -10.71 2.97
CA GLN A 60 -27.53 -10.36 2.87
C GLN A 60 -27.79 -9.00 3.52
N ASN A 61 -28.70 -8.23 2.91
CA ASN A 61 -29.25 -7.04 3.54
C ASN A 61 -30.14 -7.48 4.71
N THR A 62 -30.08 -6.73 5.81
CA THR A 62 -30.91 -6.96 6.98
C THR A 62 -31.72 -5.71 7.27
N ASN A 63 -32.81 -5.83 8.04
CA ASN A 63 -33.63 -4.69 8.48
C ASN A 63 -32.83 -3.65 9.27
N TRP A 64 -31.70 -4.05 9.87
CA TRP A 64 -30.86 -3.19 10.69
C TRP A 64 -29.80 -2.42 9.87
N ARG A 65 -29.26 -3.04 8.82
CA ARG A 65 -28.25 -2.43 7.97
C ARG A 65 -28.21 -3.05 6.57
N ARG A 66 -27.91 -2.20 5.60
CA ARG A 66 -27.51 -2.63 4.25
C ARG A 66 -26.10 -3.20 4.28
N ALA A 67 -25.94 -4.38 3.68
CA ALA A 67 -24.64 -5.00 3.50
C ALA A 67 -23.73 -4.11 2.63
N ILE A 68 -22.42 -4.21 2.88
CA ILE A 68 -21.41 -3.63 1.98
C ILE A 68 -21.37 -4.56 0.75
N PRO A 69 -21.55 -4.03 -0.46
CA PRO A 69 -21.57 -4.85 -1.66
C PRO A 69 -20.21 -5.54 -1.88
N PRO A 70 -20.18 -6.71 -2.53
CA PRO A 70 -18.95 -7.51 -2.70
C PRO A 70 -17.85 -6.73 -3.42
N ILE A 71 -18.20 -5.86 -4.38
CA ILE A 71 -17.25 -5.01 -5.10
C ILE A 71 -16.50 -4.03 -4.18
N GLU A 72 -17.21 -3.38 -3.25
CA GLU A 72 -16.60 -2.47 -2.28
C GLU A 72 -15.75 -3.26 -1.27
N ARG A 73 -16.23 -4.44 -0.84
CA ARG A 73 -15.49 -5.32 0.07
C ARG A 73 -14.15 -5.74 -0.55
N LEU A 74 -14.19 -6.19 -1.80
CA LEU A 74 -13.00 -6.58 -2.55
C LEU A 74 -12.06 -5.39 -2.76
N ALA A 75 -12.61 -4.23 -3.10
CA ALA A 75 -11.83 -3.01 -3.28
C ALA A 75 -11.07 -2.58 -2.00
N VAL A 76 -11.71 -2.68 -0.82
CA VAL A 76 -11.03 -2.41 0.47
C VAL A 76 -9.86 -3.36 0.68
N THR A 77 -10.04 -4.65 0.41
CA THR A 77 -9.01 -5.67 0.63
C THR A 77 -7.83 -5.57 -0.33
N LEU A 78 -8.07 -5.18 -1.59
CA LEU A 78 -7.04 -5.10 -2.62
C LEU A 78 -6.35 -3.75 -2.70
N ARG A 79 -6.84 -2.74 -1.98
CA ARG A 79 -6.20 -1.43 -1.90
C ARG A 79 -4.80 -1.61 -1.31
N SER A 80 -3.78 -1.26 -2.10
CA SER A 80 -2.38 -1.42 -1.69
C SER A 80 -2.06 -0.47 -0.51
N PRO A 81 -1.43 -0.97 0.57
CA PRO A 81 -0.96 -0.13 1.67
C PRO A 81 0.26 0.73 1.31
N GLU A 82 0.93 0.43 0.19
CA GLU A 82 2.16 1.13 -0.24
C GLU A 82 1.89 2.36 -1.12
N ASP A 83 0.64 2.70 -1.41
CA ASP A 83 0.29 3.92 -2.12
C ASP A 83 0.28 5.14 -1.16
N PRO A 84 1.28 6.05 -1.22
CA PRO A 84 1.35 7.20 -0.32
C PRO A 84 0.18 8.19 -0.52
N ASP A 85 -0.50 8.16 -1.67
CA ASP A 85 -1.38 9.25 -2.09
C ASP A 85 -2.88 9.05 -1.83
N ILE A 86 -3.30 7.93 -1.21
CA ILE A 86 -4.73 7.73 -0.84
C ILE A 86 -4.91 7.46 0.65
N SER A 87 -3.82 7.42 1.44
CA SER A 87 -3.91 7.43 2.91
C SER A 87 -4.43 8.81 3.38
N VAL A 88 -5.74 9.04 3.23
CA VAL A 88 -6.43 10.00 4.07
C VAL A 88 -6.15 9.55 5.50
N MET A 89 -5.39 10.40 6.20
CA MET A 89 -5.22 10.46 7.64
C MET A 89 -6.29 9.66 8.41
N VAL A 90 -5.98 8.40 8.72
CA VAL A 90 -6.43 7.81 9.98
C VAL A 90 -5.25 7.98 10.91
N GLY A 91 -5.31 9.07 11.68
CA GLY A 91 -4.20 9.56 12.48
C GLY A 91 -3.64 8.50 13.44
N ALA A 92 -2.45 8.03 13.13
CA ALA A 92 -1.37 7.99 14.11
C ALA A 92 -0.51 9.26 13.96
N ALA A 93 -1.15 10.42 13.86
CA ALA A 93 -0.48 11.69 14.07
C ALA A 93 -0.69 12.06 15.53
N THR A 94 0.18 11.60 16.42
CA THR A 94 0.37 12.29 17.70
C THR A 94 0.90 13.67 17.33
N THR A 95 0.03 14.66 17.18
CA THR A 95 0.46 16.02 16.91
C THR A 95 1.50 16.43 17.96
N ARG A 96 2.52 17.20 17.57
CA ARG A 96 3.59 17.65 18.48
C ARG A 96 3.02 18.34 19.74
N ALA A 97 1.83 18.94 19.62
CA ALA A 97 1.06 19.54 20.71
C ALA A 97 0.44 18.50 21.66
N GLN A 98 0.00 17.35 21.15
CA GLN A 98 -0.56 16.25 21.94
C GLN A 98 0.54 15.44 22.66
N ALA A 99 1.68 15.20 21.99
CA ALA A 99 2.88 14.63 22.63
C ALA A 99 3.44 15.50 23.77
N LYS A 100 3.26 16.82 23.71
CA LYS A 100 3.61 17.75 24.81
C LYS A 100 2.61 17.72 25.97
N ARG A 101 1.34 17.40 25.71
CA ARG A 101 0.28 17.26 26.73
C ARG A 101 0.35 15.91 27.45
N GLU A 102 0.74 14.87 26.74
CA GLU A 102 0.95 13.54 27.29
C GLU A 102 2.31 13.51 28.02
N ALA A 103 2.34 13.97 29.26
CA ALA A 103 3.56 14.08 30.07
C ALA A 103 4.26 12.73 30.37
N VAL A 104 3.65 11.60 29.98
CA VAL A 104 4.16 10.25 30.20
C VAL A 104 4.24 9.53 28.86
N THR A 105 5.46 9.29 28.40
CA THR A 105 5.76 8.45 27.24
C THR A 105 5.28 7.03 27.53
N LYS A 106 4.20 6.59 26.87
CA LYS A 106 3.82 5.17 26.87
C LYS A 106 4.54 4.48 25.73
N PRO A 107 5.54 3.61 25.99
CA PRO A 107 6.17 2.86 24.91
C PRO A 107 5.12 1.93 24.28
N LEU A 108 5.08 1.92 22.94
CA LEU A 108 4.31 0.93 22.22
C LEU A 108 4.98 -0.43 22.44
N TRP A 109 4.24 -1.39 23.00
CA TRP A 109 4.73 -2.74 23.18
C TRP A 109 4.87 -3.40 21.82
N VAL A 110 6.11 -3.66 21.41
CA VAL A 110 6.43 -4.46 20.22
C VAL A 110 6.65 -5.89 20.71
N PRO A 111 5.86 -6.88 20.25
CA PRO A 111 6.12 -8.27 20.59
C PRO A 111 7.52 -8.67 20.15
N ASP A 112 8.22 -9.44 20.97
CA ASP A 112 9.50 -10.04 20.59
C ASP A 112 9.25 -11.05 19.46
N ILE A 113 9.52 -10.61 18.23
CA ILE A 113 9.55 -11.46 17.05
C ILE A 113 10.97 -12.03 16.97
N GLU A 114 11.10 -13.34 16.76
CA GLU A 114 12.40 -13.94 16.44
C GLU A 114 13.02 -13.14 15.29
N ARG A 115 14.14 -12.47 15.56
CA ARG A 115 14.87 -11.76 14.51
C ARG A 115 15.22 -12.81 13.47
N HIS A 116 14.66 -12.71 12.28
CA HIS A 116 15.17 -13.44 11.13
C HIS A 116 16.69 -13.21 11.13
N VAL A 117 17.46 -14.30 11.23
CA VAL A 117 18.91 -14.25 11.05
C VAL A 117 19.13 -13.53 9.74
N GLY A 118 19.66 -12.31 9.82
CA GLY A 118 19.77 -11.43 8.67
C GLY A 118 20.40 -12.21 7.52
N VAL A 119 19.82 -12.08 6.32
CA VAL A 119 20.42 -12.66 5.12
C VAL A 119 21.87 -12.22 5.09
N ASP A 120 22.79 -13.20 5.06
CA ASP A 120 24.22 -12.93 5.14
C ASP A 120 24.59 -11.92 4.05
N ARG A 121 24.99 -10.72 4.50
CA ARG A 121 25.19 -9.57 3.63
C ARG A 121 26.27 -9.87 2.60
N GLU A 122 27.24 -10.70 2.93
CA GLU A 122 28.32 -11.08 2.01
C GLU A 122 27.81 -12.05 0.93
N GLN A 123 26.98 -13.02 1.31
CA GLN A 123 26.30 -13.91 0.35
C GLN A 123 25.35 -13.13 -0.56
N LEU A 124 24.60 -12.17 -0.02
CA LEU A 124 23.72 -11.32 -0.81
C LEU A 124 24.50 -10.50 -1.83
N ILE A 125 25.63 -9.91 -1.43
CA ILE A 125 26.51 -9.14 -2.33
C ILE A 125 27.10 -10.04 -3.42
N LYS A 126 27.51 -11.28 -3.09
CA LYS A 126 28.00 -12.24 -4.08
C LYS A 126 26.92 -12.60 -5.10
N LEU A 127 25.73 -13.00 -4.62
CA LEU A 127 24.59 -13.32 -5.49
C LEU A 127 24.22 -12.15 -6.42
N GLN A 128 24.33 -10.93 -5.92
CA GLN A 128 24.01 -9.71 -6.68
C GLN A 128 25.10 -9.31 -7.69
N GLN A 129 26.35 -9.79 -7.50
CA GLN A 129 27.45 -9.63 -8.45
C GLN A 129 27.47 -10.74 -9.50
N GLU A 130 26.99 -11.94 -9.16
CA GLU A 130 26.97 -13.11 -10.03
C GLU A 130 25.71 -13.20 -10.90
N ASP A 131 24.65 -12.44 -10.60
CA ASP A 131 23.43 -12.44 -11.41
C ASP A 131 23.69 -11.80 -12.80
N PRO A 132 23.64 -12.59 -13.89
CA PRO A 132 23.93 -12.10 -15.24
C PRO A 132 22.95 -11.02 -15.71
N ARG A 133 21.72 -10.97 -15.16
CA ARG A 133 20.73 -9.93 -15.47
C ARG A 133 21.13 -8.58 -14.88
N ILE A 134 21.74 -8.59 -13.69
CA ILE A 134 22.20 -7.37 -13.01
C ILE A 134 23.47 -6.85 -13.68
N LEU A 135 24.40 -7.75 -14.05
CA LEU A 135 25.59 -7.37 -14.82
C LEU A 135 25.22 -6.70 -16.15
N ALA A 136 24.27 -7.29 -16.90
CA ALA A 136 23.77 -6.72 -18.16
C ALA A 136 23.11 -5.32 -17.96
N LEU A 137 22.37 -5.12 -16.87
CA LEU A 137 21.77 -3.83 -16.50
C LEU A 137 22.82 -2.77 -16.12
N VAL A 138 23.87 -3.16 -15.39
CA VAL A 138 24.98 -2.28 -15.03
C VAL A 138 25.77 -1.87 -16.26
N ASP A 139 26.05 -2.80 -17.18
CA ASP A 139 26.74 -2.50 -18.43
C ASP A 139 25.92 -1.59 -19.35
N ALA A 140 24.60 -1.79 -19.42
CA ALA A 140 23.69 -0.90 -20.14
C ALA A 140 23.63 0.53 -19.55
N GLY A 141 23.91 0.67 -18.25
CA GLY A 141 23.89 1.96 -17.53
C GLY A 141 25.19 2.77 -17.60
N ARG A 142 26.33 2.18 -18.02
CA ARG A 142 27.65 2.84 -18.01
C ARG A 142 27.77 3.99 -19.01
N THR A 143 26.97 3.98 -20.09
CA THR A 143 26.92 5.07 -21.06
C THR A 143 25.48 5.34 -21.47
N SER A 144 24.91 6.44 -20.97
CA SER A 144 23.60 6.91 -21.41
C SER A 144 23.76 8.19 -22.25
N ARG A 145 23.22 8.19 -23.47
CA ARG A 145 23.12 9.40 -24.31
C ARG A 145 21.85 10.16 -23.91
N ARG A 146 22.00 11.26 -23.17
CA ARG A 146 20.96 12.28 -22.99
C ARG A 146 21.41 13.57 -23.67
N GLY A 147 20.67 14.01 -24.69
CA GLY A 147 20.88 15.33 -25.32
C GLY A 147 22.25 15.53 -25.98
N GLY A 148 22.79 14.51 -26.66
CA GLY A 148 24.03 14.63 -27.44
C GLY A 148 25.33 14.64 -26.62
N LYS A 149 25.28 14.64 -25.28
CA LYS A 149 26.47 14.51 -24.41
C LYS A 149 26.56 13.09 -23.85
N ILE A 150 27.74 12.49 -23.92
CA ILE A 150 28.03 11.18 -23.33
C ILE A 150 28.32 11.41 -21.85
N VAL A 151 27.50 10.83 -20.98
CA VAL A 151 27.74 10.79 -19.54
C VAL A 151 28.22 9.38 -19.19
N SER A 152 29.42 9.29 -18.61
CA SER A 152 29.99 8.03 -18.14
C SER A 152 29.97 7.97 -16.62
N PHE A 153 29.84 6.75 -16.10
CA PHE A 153 29.79 6.49 -14.68
C PHE A 153 30.88 5.49 -14.31
N GLU A 154 31.61 5.75 -13.22
CA GLU A 154 32.68 4.93 -12.70
C GLU A 154 32.31 4.41 -11.31
N LYS A 155 32.56 3.13 -11.01
CA LYS A 155 32.22 2.52 -9.72
C LYS A 155 33.48 2.20 -8.93
N ALA A 156 33.63 2.79 -7.75
CA ALA A 156 34.73 2.51 -6.84
C ALA A 156 34.19 2.22 -5.43
N ARG A 157 34.68 1.14 -4.79
CA ARG A 157 34.28 0.71 -3.43
C ARG A 157 32.76 0.57 -3.23
N GLY A 158 32.05 0.11 -4.25
CA GLY A 158 30.59 -0.09 -4.20
C GLY A 158 29.76 1.17 -4.47
N ILE A 159 30.37 2.33 -4.62
CA ILE A 159 29.72 3.62 -4.88
C ILE A 159 29.90 4.01 -6.35
N VAL A 160 28.85 4.52 -6.99
CA VAL A 160 28.87 4.95 -8.40
C VAL A 160 29.06 6.47 -8.47
N TYR A 161 30.08 6.89 -9.19
CA TYR A 161 30.46 8.28 -9.46
C TYR A 161 30.12 8.63 -10.91
N ARG A 162 29.72 9.88 -11.14
CA ARG A 162 29.59 10.44 -12.49
C ARG A 162 30.93 11.08 -12.87
N ARG A 163 31.45 10.74 -14.04
CA ARG A 163 32.66 11.37 -14.61
C ARG A 163 32.31 12.63 -15.38
#